data_AF-E3S413-F1
#
_entry.id   AF-E3S413-F1
#
_cell.length_a   1.000
_cell.length_b   1.000
_cell.length_c   1.000
_cell.angle_alpha   90.00
_cell.angle_beta   90.00
_cell.angle_gamma   90.00
#
_symmetry.space_group_name_H-M   'P 1'
#
loop_
_entity.id
_entity.type
_entity.pdbx_description
1 polymer ?
#
loop_
_entity_poly.entity_id
_entity_poly.type
_entity_poly.pdbx_seq_one_letter_code
_entity_poly.pdbx_strand_id
1 'polypeptide(L)'
;MGAGGDLVSTNRRAIVQAAEIPLCKCGNTGVPPIIHVTNGIYLNGADGDDHEDFVFHYELGSHLNEFCKTVRKPYDLVVTTILLRASMLFGSAISVASDGRWEQWKGARHLLKELWPNDEITCPSESYEDDELLLK
;
A
#
# COMPACT_ATOMS: atom_id res chain seq x y z
N MET A 1 -2.98 -24.08 -23.08
CA MET A 1 -2.14 -22.87 -22.98
C MET A 1 -3.06 -21.66 -22.92
N GLY A 2 -2.92 -20.82 -21.90
CA GLY A 2 -3.62 -19.52 -21.81
C GLY A 2 -4.48 -19.33 -20.56
N ALA A 3 -3.87 -19.28 -19.37
CA ALA A 3 -4.52 -18.82 -18.14
C ALA A 3 -3.55 -18.00 -17.24
N GLY A 4 -2.51 -17.39 -17.84
CA GLY A 4 -1.48 -16.65 -17.11
C GLY A 4 -1.57 -15.12 -17.26
N GLY A 5 -2.54 -14.62 -18.03
CA GLY A 5 -2.62 -13.20 -18.41
C GLY A 5 -3.42 -12.30 -17.48
N ASP A 6 -4.20 -12.86 -16.55
CA ASP A 6 -5.30 -12.11 -15.89
C ASP A 6 -5.10 -11.85 -14.39
N LEU A 7 -4.01 -12.36 -13.81
CA LEU A 7 -3.73 -12.17 -12.37
C LEU A 7 -3.12 -10.79 -12.07
N VAL A 8 -2.38 -10.22 -13.03
CA VAL A 8 -1.66 -8.94 -12.86
C VAL A 8 -2.51 -7.72 -13.24
N SER A 9 -3.52 -7.90 -14.12
CA SER A 9 -4.52 -6.87 -14.48
C SER A 9 -5.51 -6.59 -13.35
N THR A 10 -5.89 -7.63 -12.60
CA THR A 10 -6.97 -7.58 -11.60
C THR A 10 -6.54 -6.97 -10.25
N ASN A 11 -5.25 -7.02 -9.90
CA ASN A 11 -4.76 -6.55 -8.59
C ASN A 11 -4.88 -5.04 -8.34
N ARG A 12 -4.75 -4.21 -9.39
CA ARG A 12 -4.33 -2.81 -9.22
C ARG A 12 -5.46 -1.80 -9.07
N ARG A 13 -6.60 -2.01 -9.74
CA ARG A 13 -7.80 -1.16 -9.58
C ARG A 13 -8.66 -1.61 -8.40
N ALA A 14 -8.58 -2.87 -7.99
CA ALA A 14 -9.44 -3.45 -6.97
C ALA A 14 -9.32 -2.73 -5.63
N ILE A 15 -8.10 -2.42 -5.17
CA ILE A 15 -7.89 -1.70 -3.89
C ILE A 15 -8.49 -0.29 -3.95
N VAL A 16 -8.18 0.48 -5.00
CA VAL A 16 -8.68 1.86 -5.14
C VAL A 16 -10.19 1.92 -5.29
N GLN A 17 -10.77 0.98 -6.04
CA GLN A 17 -12.21 0.92 -6.24
C GLN A 17 -12.94 0.45 -4.98
N ALA A 18 -12.43 -0.56 -4.28
CA ALA A 18 -13.06 -1.11 -3.09
C ALA A 18 -12.91 -0.21 -1.86
N ALA A 19 -11.88 0.65 -1.82
CA ALA A 19 -11.69 1.57 -0.72
C ALA A 19 -12.68 2.75 -0.71
N GLU A 20 -13.33 3.04 -1.85
CA GLU A 20 -14.31 4.15 -2.02
C GLU A 20 -13.79 5.51 -1.52
N ILE A 21 -12.47 5.72 -1.54
CA ILE A 21 -11.82 6.96 -1.10
C ILE A 21 -11.52 7.84 -2.33
N PRO A 22 -11.85 9.15 -2.28
CA PRO A 22 -11.43 10.10 -3.30
C PRO A 22 -9.90 10.20 -3.38
N LEU A 23 -9.35 9.99 -4.58
CA LEU A 23 -7.92 10.05 -4.86
C LEU A 23 -7.61 10.96 -6.04
N CYS A 24 -6.42 11.55 -6.03
CA CYS A 24 -5.83 12.26 -7.15
C CYS A 24 -4.41 11.76 -7.42
N LYS A 25 -3.77 12.18 -8.53
CA LYS A 25 -2.37 11.86 -8.84
C LYS A 25 -1.41 12.58 -7.90
N CYS A 26 -1.65 13.87 -7.70
CA CYS A 26 -0.86 14.76 -6.86
C CYS A 26 -1.77 15.86 -6.29
N GLY A 27 -1.48 16.28 -5.06
CA GLY A 27 -2.34 17.19 -4.28
C GLY A 27 -2.79 18.42 -5.07
N ASN A 28 -4.06 18.82 -4.88
CA ASN A 28 -4.67 20.01 -5.48
C ASN A 28 -4.82 20.07 -7.02
N THR A 29 -4.58 18.98 -7.77
CA THR A 29 -4.58 19.05 -9.25
C THR A 29 -5.85 18.53 -9.94
N GLY A 30 -6.76 17.85 -9.24
CA GLY A 30 -7.98 17.25 -9.84
C GLY A 30 -7.68 16.15 -10.88
N VAL A 31 -6.41 15.74 -11.03
CA VAL A 31 -5.98 14.69 -11.94
C VAL A 31 -6.21 13.34 -11.28
N PRO A 32 -6.84 12.34 -11.94
CA PRO A 32 -7.03 11.00 -11.38
C PRO A 32 -5.69 10.30 -11.04
N PRO A 33 -5.67 9.38 -10.05
CA PRO A 33 -4.45 8.66 -9.69
C PRO A 33 -3.92 7.83 -10.87
N ILE A 34 -2.60 7.67 -10.95
CA ILE A 34 -1.97 6.75 -11.92
C ILE A 34 -1.82 5.39 -11.24
N ILE A 35 -2.38 4.38 -11.88
CA ILE A 35 -2.22 2.97 -11.48
C ILE A 35 -1.90 2.18 -12.74
N HIS A 36 -0.61 2.06 -13.05
CA HIS A 36 -0.16 1.54 -14.32
C HIS A 36 0.95 0.50 -14.17
N VAL A 37 0.91 -0.54 -14.99
CA VAL A 37 1.91 -1.63 -14.93
C VAL A 37 3.32 -1.15 -15.26
N THR A 38 3.46 -0.24 -16.23
CA THR A 38 4.78 0.31 -16.60
C THR A 38 5.12 1.62 -15.91
N ASN A 39 4.13 2.36 -15.43
CA ASN A 39 4.35 3.70 -14.85
C ASN A 39 4.07 3.67 -13.35
N GLY A 40 4.12 2.52 -12.70
CA GLY A 40 3.90 2.38 -11.26
C GLY A 40 2.58 2.96 -10.75
N ILE A 41 2.60 3.36 -9.48
CA ILE A 41 1.48 3.95 -8.76
C ILE A 41 1.87 5.37 -8.34
N TYR A 42 1.01 6.33 -8.65
CA TYR A 42 1.12 7.73 -8.22
C TYR A 42 -0.25 8.16 -7.72
N LEU A 43 -0.37 8.42 -6.42
CA LEU A 43 -1.62 8.86 -5.82
C LEU A 43 -1.41 9.78 -4.61
N ASN A 44 -2.44 10.54 -4.27
CA ASN A 44 -2.60 11.31 -3.04
C ASN A 44 -4.11 11.36 -2.71
N GLY A 45 -4.47 11.83 -1.52
CA GLY A 45 -5.86 12.14 -1.19
C GLY A 45 -6.42 13.25 -2.08
N ALA A 46 -7.74 13.25 -2.30
CA ALA A 46 -8.43 14.34 -2.99
C ALA A 46 -9.32 15.13 -2.02
N ASP A 47 -10.00 16.17 -2.51
CA ASP A 47 -11.04 16.90 -1.77
C ASP A 47 -10.61 17.48 -0.41
N GLY A 48 -9.35 17.91 -0.29
CA GLY A 48 -8.76 18.47 0.94
C GLY A 48 -8.11 17.43 1.85
N ASP A 49 -8.17 16.15 1.46
CA ASP A 49 -7.51 15.04 2.15
C ASP A 49 -6.10 14.72 1.62
N ASP A 50 -5.47 15.62 0.86
CA ASP A 50 -4.08 15.47 0.41
C ASP A 50 -3.05 15.75 1.52
N HIS A 51 -1.87 15.09 1.47
CA HIS A 51 -0.71 15.47 2.29
C HIS A 51 0.63 15.31 1.58
N GLU A 52 1.04 14.07 1.27
CA GLU A 52 2.25 13.77 0.50
C GLU A 52 1.89 12.81 -0.63
N ASP A 53 2.55 12.96 -1.78
CA ASP A 53 2.32 12.08 -2.92
C ASP A 53 2.93 10.69 -2.63
N PHE A 54 2.10 9.65 -2.70
CA PHE A 54 2.55 8.27 -2.68
C PHE A 54 3.00 7.85 -4.08
N VAL A 55 4.27 7.50 -4.20
CA VAL A 55 4.88 7.00 -5.45
C VAL A 55 5.46 5.62 -5.21
N PHE A 56 5.02 4.65 -6.01
CA PHE A 56 5.54 3.28 -6.01
C PHE A 56 5.92 2.89 -7.43
N HIS A 57 7.22 2.92 -7.75
CA HIS A 57 7.74 2.72 -9.10
C HIS A 57 9.09 1.99 -9.07
N TYR A 58 9.33 1.12 -10.05
CA TYR A 58 10.53 0.26 -10.12
C TYR A 58 11.84 1.04 -10.38
N GLU A 59 11.75 2.24 -10.96
CA GLU A 59 12.89 3.13 -11.22
C GLU A 59 13.19 4.12 -10.08
N LEU A 60 12.47 4.07 -8.96
CA LEU A 60 12.84 4.86 -7.79
C LEU A 60 14.19 4.33 -7.26
N GLY A 61 15.27 4.99 -7.65
CA GLY A 61 16.58 4.81 -7.03
C GLY A 61 16.64 5.47 -5.65
N SER A 62 17.69 5.12 -4.89
CA SER A 62 17.99 5.47 -3.48
C SER A 62 18.08 6.98 -3.13
N HIS A 63 17.57 7.87 -3.97
CA HIS A 63 17.71 9.33 -3.87
C HIS A 63 16.37 10.09 -3.90
N LEU A 64 15.24 9.40 -4.11
CA LEU A 64 13.91 9.97 -3.95
C LEU A 64 13.33 9.42 -2.66
N ASN A 65 12.94 10.30 -1.73
CA ASN A 65 12.34 9.96 -0.44
C ASN A 65 11.34 8.80 -0.58
N GLU A 66 11.76 7.58 -0.23
CA GLU A 66 11.00 6.32 -0.34
C GLU A 66 9.87 6.24 0.70
N PHE A 67 9.42 7.40 1.20
CA PHE A 67 8.54 7.52 2.34
C PHE A 67 7.39 8.48 2.02
N CYS A 68 6.20 8.14 2.49
CA CYS A 68 4.99 8.92 2.32
C CYS A 68 4.28 9.04 3.67
N LYS A 69 4.10 10.27 4.14
CA LYS A 69 3.27 10.60 5.30
C LYS A 69 1.86 10.87 4.84
N THR A 70 0.93 10.11 5.39
CA THR A 70 -0.50 10.30 5.13
C THR A 70 -1.15 11.18 6.19
N VAL A 71 -0.51 11.32 7.36
CA VAL A 71 -1.09 11.96 8.57
C VAL A 71 -2.45 11.35 8.92
N ARG A 72 -2.62 10.04 8.65
CA ARG A 72 -3.87 9.29 8.87
C ARG A 72 -5.08 9.89 8.14
N LYS A 73 -4.85 10.66 7.07
CA LYS A 73 -5.92 11.09 6.17
C LYS A 73 -6.55 9.88 5.47
N PRO A 74 -7.78 9.97 4.95
CA PRO A 74 -8.51 8.82 4.42
C PRO A 74 -7.72 7.93 3.45
N TYR A 75 -6.94 8.50 2.52
CA TYR A 75 -6.13 7.74 1.57
C TYR A 75 -5.00 6.89 2.20
N ASP A 76 -4.74 7.03 3.50
CA ASP A 76 -3.88 6.13 4.27
C ASP A 76 -4.30 4.67 4.16
N LEU A 77 -5.61 4.39 4.13
CA LEU A 77 -6.11 3.03 3.92
C LEU A 77 -5.64 2.46 2.58
N VAL A 78 -5.66 3.28 1.52
CA VAL A 78 -5.23 2.87 0.18
C VAL A 78 -3.72 2.61 0.17
N VAL A 79 -2.94 3.53 0.72
CA VAL A 79 -1.47 3.40 0.82
C VAL A 79 -1.06 2.15 1.59
N THR A 80 -1.61 1.97 2.81
CA THR A 80 -1.29 0.81 3.66
C THR A 80 -1.71 -0.51 3.01
N THR A 81 -2.86 -0.55 2.32
CA THR A 81 -3.31 -1.75 1.59
C THR A 81 -2.39 -2.08 0.42
N ILE A 82 -1.93 -1.08 -0.34
CA ILE A 82 -0.98 -1.27 -1.44
C ILE A 82 0.35 -1.82 -0.90
N LEU A 83 0.89 -1.24 0.16
CA LEU A 83 2.16 -1.67 0.76
C LEU A 83 2.06 -3.09 1.31
N LEU A 84 0.96 -3.44 2.01
CA LEU A 84 0.72 -4.79 2.49
C LEU A 84 0.61 -5.81 1.35
N ARG A 85 -0.11 -5.45 0.27
CA ARG A 85 -0.21 -6.32 -0.90
C ARG A 85 1.13 -6.48 -1.58
N ALA A 86 1.92 -5.41 -1.69
CA ALA A 86 3.24 -5.44 -2.28
C ALA A 86 4.18 -6.35 -1.48
N SER A 87 4.19 -6.26 -0.14
CA SER A 87 5.06 -7.13 0.68
C SER A 87 4.73 -8.61 0.51
N MET A 88 3.44 -8.95 0.39
CA MET A 88 3.00 -10.33 0.14
C MET A 88 3.43 -10.85 -1.24
N LEU A 89 3.44 -9.99 -2.27
CA LEU A 89 3.76 -10.39 -3.64
C LEU A 89 5.26 -10.42 -3.95
N PHE A 90 6.01 -9.48 -3.38
CA PHE A 90 7.44 -9.29 -3.67
C PHE A 90 8.35 -9.87 -2.59
N GLY A 91 7.81 -10.18 -1.40
CA GLY A 91 8.58 -10.75 -0.30
C GLY A 91 9.83 -9.91 -0.02
N SER A 92 10.99 -10.57 0.05
CA SER A 92 12.28 -9.95 0.33
C SER A 92 12.84 -9.05 -0.78
N ALA A 93 12.18 -8.94 -1.93
CA ALA A 93 12.58 -8.00 -2.98
C ALA A 93 12.26 -6.54 -2.64
N ILE A 94 11.41 -6.29 -1.64
CA ILE A 94 11.14 -4.96 -1.10
C ILE A 94 11.21 -4.98 0.43
N SER A 95 11.44 -3.81 1.04
CA SER A 95 11.26 -3.60 2.47
C SER A 95 10.13 -2.61 2.69
N VAL A 96 9.19 -2.94 3.58
CA VAL A 96 8.08 -2.08 3.94
C VAL A 96 8.21 -1.71 5.42
N ALA A 97 8.25 -0.42 5.71
CA ALA A 97 8.30 0.13 7.05
C ALA A 97 7.21 1.19 7.24
N SER A 98 6.70 1.29 8.46
CA SER A 98 5.70 2.29 8.86
C SER A 98 5.85 2.62 10.34
N ASP A 99 5.61 3.87 10.72
CA ASP A 99 5.48 4.28 12.12
C ASP A 99 4.21 3.68 12.78
N GLY A 100 3.32 3.08 11.97
CA GLY A 100 2.10 2.43 12.44
C GLY A 100 2.34 0.99 12.92
N ARG A 101 1.64 0.60 13.99
CA ARG A 101 1.66 -0.78 14.51
C ARG A 101 0.75 -1.70 13.70
N TRP A 102 1.00 -3.00 13.76
CA TRP A 102 0.20 -4.00 13.05
C TRP A 102 -1.30 -3.89 13.36
N GLU A 103 -1.70 -3.61 14.59
CA GLU A 103 -3.12 -3.46 14.98
C GLU A 103 -3.81 -2.29 14.25
N GLN A 104 -3.04 -1.27 13.87
CA GLN A 104 -3.54 -0.10 13.15
C GLN A 104 -3.83 -0.42 11.67
N TRP A 105 -3.22 -1.48 11.13
CA TRP A 105 -3.43 -1.95 9.74
C TRP A 105 -4.68 -2.82 9.56
N LYS A 106 -5.57 -2.87 10.56
CA LYS A 106 -6.80 -3.69 10.52
C LYS A 106 -7.68 -3.39 9.30
N GLY A 107 -7.77 -2.12 8.87
CA GLY A 107 -8.54 -1.72 7.70
C GLY A 107 -7.97 -2.32 6.42
N ALA A 108 -6.65 -2.20 6.23
CA ALA A 108 -5.96 -2.78 5.09
C ALA A 108 -6.10 -4.30 5.03
N ARG A 109 -5.97 -4.99 6.18
CA ARG A 109 -6.19 -6.44 6.26
C ARG A 109 -7.61 -6.84 5.87
N HIS A 110 -8.60 -6.11 6.37
CA HIS A 110 -9.99 -6.37 6.06
C HIS A 110 -10.24 -6.24 4.57
N LEU A 111 -9.80 -5.13 3.97
CA LEU A 111 -9.93 -4.88 2.53
C LEU A 111 -9.22 -5.96 1.69
N LEU A 112 -8.02 -6.38 2.09
CA LEU A 112 -7.32 -7.49 1.42
C LEU A 112 -8.07 -8.82 1.56
N LYS A 113 -8.71 -9.11 2.70
CA LYS A 113 -9.53 -10.33 2.84
C LYS A 113 -10.79 -10.31 1.99
N GLU A 114 -11.40 -9.16 1.78
CA GLU A 114 -12.55 -9.04 0.88
C GLU A 114 -12.13 -9.28 -0.58
N LEU A 115 -10.98 -8.73 -0.98
CA LEU A 115 -10.46 -8.84 -2.35
C LEU A 115 -9.80 -10.20 -2.64
N TRP A 116 -9.11 -10.78 -1.65
CA TRP A 116 -8.37 -12.05 -1.74
C TRP A 116 -8.62 -12.91 -0.50
N PRO A 117 -9.82 -13.51 -0.36
CA PRO A 117 -10.20 -14.25 0.84
C PRO A 117 -9.29 -15.44 1.16
N ASN A 118 -8.72 -16.06 0.12
CA ASN A 118 -7.88 -17.25 0.23
C ASN A 118 -6.41 -16.96 0.52
N ASP A 119 -5.95 -15.71 0.38
CA ASP A 119 -4.54 -15.36 0.59
C ASP A 119 -4.25 -15.23 2.08
N GLU A 120 -3.16 -15.82 2.56
CA GLU A 120 -2.68 -15.60 3.93
C GLU A 120 -2.12 -14.18 4.06
N ILE A 121 -2.60 -13.42 5.05
CA ILE A 121 -2.14 -12.04 5.28
C ILE A 121 -1.10 -12.06 6.39
N THR A 122 0.14 -11.70 6.03
CA THR A 122 1.28 -11.66 6.94
C THR A 122 1.73 -10.23 7.23
N CYS A 123 2.34 -10.02 8.40
CA CYS A 123 2.92 -8.73 8.76
C CYS A 123 4.21 -8.51 7.94
N PRO A 124 4.41 -7.33 7.30
CA PRO A 124 5.61 -7.07 6.48
C PRO A 124 6.91 -7.02 7.29
N SER A 125 6.84 -6.64 8.57
CA SER A 125 7.99 -6.59 9.47
C SER A 125 7.86 -7.68 10.53
N GLU A 126 8.83 -8.59 10.59
CA GLU A 126 9.04 -9.49 11.73
C GLU A 126 9.81 -8.72 12.81
N SER A 127 9.13 -8.34 13.90
CA SER A 127 9.63 -8.00 15.26
C SER A 127 8.64 -7.01 15.90
N TYR A 128 8.16 -7.20 17.12
CA TYR A 128 8.92 -7.49 18.33
C TYR A 128 8.57 -8.85 18.91
N GLU A 129 9.50 -9.80 18.83
CA GLU A 129 9.55 -10.87 19.82
C GLU A 129 10.05 -10.25 21.14
N ASP A 130 9.21 -10.28 22.16
CA ASP A 130 9.52 -10.42 23.59
C ASP A 130 10.92 -9.99 24.12
N ASP A 131 11.34 -8.75 23.92
CA ASP A 131 12.45 -8.15 24.70
C ASP A 131 12.01 -7.72 26.12
N GLU A 132 10.93 -8.30 26.67
CA GLU A 132 10.50 -8.12 28.07
C GLU A 132 10.72 -9.39 28.93
N LEU A 133 11.63 -10.29 28.51
CA LEU A 133 12.01 -11.48 29.30
C LEU A 133 13.52 -11.63 29.59
N LEU A 134 14.34 -10.61 29.29
CA LEU A 134 15.78 -10.56 29.66
C LEU A 134 16.09 -9.61 30.83
N LEU A 135 15.13 -9.44 31.75
CA LEU A 135 15.38 -8.89 33.09
C LEU A 135 14.94 -9.92 34.13
N LYS A 136 15.76 -10.96 34.30
CA LYS A 136 15.84 -11.76 35.53
C LYS A 136 17.27 -11.75 36.02
#